data_AF-A0A6M8MVE1-F1
#
_entry.id   AF-A0A6M8MVE1-F1
#
_cell.length_a   1.000
_cell.length_b   1.000
_cell.length_c   1.000
_cell.angle_alpha   90.00
_cell.angle_beta   90.00
_cell.angle_gamma   90.00
#
_symmetry.space_group_name_H-M   'P 1'
#
loop_
_entity.id
_entity.type
_entity.pdbx_description
1 polymer ?
#
loop_
_entity_poly.entity_id
_entity_poly.type
_entity_poly.pdbx_seq_one_letter_code
_entity_poly.pdbx_strand_id
1 'polypeptide(L)'
;MYGKLMNEALKSIIDNKNALFKALLIPTLVLVGIDIFLPSSFLSNGEKINFEDNKFIFISFIILSIILNIVMAVSVHRIILIKDDISSLEAIMPTQTLLKFFLKSVWIGLLTGLIFGILIAIFLLISIVTEQFTQNKFLVGVISYFLSALLTMIAFSRFSMVLPATAIDEKMSILDALAFTKNYKLLSLFMVTIFPTIIAILIALVYGLIIGFLT
;
A
#
# COMPACT_ATOMS: atom_id res chain seq x y z
N MET A 1 -1.18 18.21 20.19
CA MET A 1 -1.29 18.46 18.73
C MET A 1 -1.37 17.15 17.92
N TYR A 2 -0.41 16.23 18.08
CA TYR A 2 -0.43 14.90 17.43
C TYR A 2 -1.76 14.13 17.56
N GLY A 3 -2.26 13.97 18.79
CA GLY A 3 -3.53 13.28 19.04
C GLY A 3 -4.73 13.99 18.42
N LYS A 4 -4.69 15.32 18.24
CA LYS A 4 -5.76 16.08 17.59
C LYS A 4 -5.81 15.77 16.10
N LEU A 5 -4.66 15.80 15.41
CA LEU A 5 -4.57 15.46 13.99
C LEU A 5 -4.98 14.00 13.72
N MET A 6 -4.54 13.08 14.58
CA MET A 6 -4.94 11.67 14.48
C MET A 6 -6.47 11.51 14.66
N ASN A 7 -7.04 12.17 15.68
CA ASN A 7 -8.48 12.10 15.93
C ASN A 7 -9.29 12.70 14.78
N GLU A 8 -8.85 13.82 14.20
CA GLU A 8 -9.51 14.43 13.03
C GLU A 8 -9.46 13.52 11.80
N ALA A 9 -8.32 12.87 11.54
CA ALA A 9 -8.18 11.93 10.43
C ALA A 9 -9.11 10.71 10.61
N LEU A 10 -9.13 10.10 11.80
CA LEU A 10 -10.00 8.96 12.11
C LEU A 10 -11.48 9.36 12.09
N LYS A 11 -11.81 10.52 12.66
CA LYS A 11 -13.17 11.04 12.66
C LYS A 11 -13.68 11.28 11.24
N SER A 12 -12.84 11.82 10.35
CA SER A 12 -13.24 12.02 8.95
C SER A 12 -13.60 10.70 8.23
N ILE A 13 -12.90 9.61 8.55
CA ILE A 13 -13.23 8.27 8.01
C ILE A 13 -14.60 7.82 8.51
N ILE A 14 -14.88 8.00 9.81
CA ILE A 14 -16.14 7.59 10.44
C ILE A 14 -17.31 8.44 9.94
N ASP A 15 -17.11 9.75 9.82
CA ASP A 15 -18.13 10.70 9.36
C ASP A 15 -18.53 10.42 7.90
N ASN A 16 -17.59 9.96 7.06
CA ASN A 16 -17.82 9.63 5.66
C ASN A 16 -18.04 8.14 5.39
N LYS A 17 -18.30 7.31 6.42
CA LYS A 17 -18.39 5.85 6.31
C LYS A 17 -19.37 5.36 5.24
N ASN A 18 -20.51 6.04 5.08
CA ASN A 18 -21.56 5.64 4.13
C ASN A 18 -21.11 5.85 2.67
N ALA A 19 -20.49 7.00 2.39
CA ALA A 19 -19.95 7.31 1.08
C ALA A 19 -18.78 6.39 0.72
N LEU A 20 -17.88 6.16 1.68
CA LEU A 20 -16.77 5.21 1.53
C LEU A 20 -17.28 3.80 1.24
N PHE A 21 -18.26 3.30 2.01
CA PHE A 21 -18.83 1.97 1.80
C PHE A 21 -19.47 1.85 0.42
N LYS A 22 -20.28 2.85 0.01
CA LYS A 22 -20.93 2.89 -1.31
C LYS A 22 -19.89 2.84 -2.44
N ALA A 23 -18.84 3.67 -2.37
CA ALA A 23 -17.82 3.74 -3.43
C ALA A 23 -16.92 2.50 -3.48
N LEU A 24 -16.59 1.89 -2.33
CA LEU A 24 -15.64 0.78 -2.24
C LEU A 24 -16.27 -0.60 -2.40
N LEU A 25 -17.59 -0.73 -2.23
CA LEU A 25 -18.25 -2.04 -2.22
C LEU A 25 -18.05 -2.81 -3.53
N ILE A 26 -18.27 -2.18 -4.69
CA ILE A 26 -18.11 -2.86 -5.98
C ILE A 26 -16.64 -3.23 -6.23
N PRO A 27 -15.65 -2.32 -6.13
CA PRO A 27 -14.24 -2.68 -6.27
C PRO A 27 -13.81 -3.82 -5.35
N THR A 28 -14.29 -3.81 -4.10
CA THR A 28 -13.97 -4.85 -3.11
C THR A 28 -14.56 -6.20 -3.48
N LEU A 29 -15.83 -6.25 -3.91
CA LEU A 29 -16.47 -7.50 -4.34
C LEU A 29 -15.75 -8.11 -5.55
N VAL A 30 -15.31 -7.27 -6.50
CA VAL A 30 -14.55 -7.75 -7.66
C VAL A 30 -13.20 -8.31 -7.22
N LEU A 31 -12.47 -7.63 -6.33
CA LEU A 31 -11.20 -8.13 -5.80
C LEU A 31 -11.36 -9.46 -5.05
N VAL A 32 -12.38 -9.60 -4.19
CA VAL A 32 -12.68 -10.87 -3.50
C VAL A 32 -12.99 -11.97 -4.52
N GLY A 33 -13.74 -11.65 -5.59
CA GLY A 33 -13.99 -12.58 -6.69
C GLY A 33 -12.69 -13.04 -7.36
N ILE A 34 -11.74 -12.13 -7.59
CA ILE A 34 -10.42 -12.45 -8.15
C ILE A 34 -9.64 -13.35 -7.20
N ASP A 35 -9.59 -13.04 -5.90
CA ASP A 35 -8.84 -13.83 -4.92
C ASP A 35 -9.38 -15.26 -4.76
N ILE A 36 -10.67 -15.48 -4.99
CA ILE A 36 -11.28 -16.83 -4.99
C ILE A 36 -11.07 -17.55 -6.32
N PHE A 37 -11.22 -16.83 -7.44
CA PHE A 37 -11.18 -17.43 -8.78
C PHE A 37 -9.75 -17.71 -9.26
N LEU A 38 -8.79 -16.85 -8.93
CA LEU A 38 -7.42 -16.98 -9.42
C LEU A 38 -6.75 -18.29 -8.96
N PRO A 39 -6.79 -18.69 -7.67
CA PRO A 39 -6.22 -19.97 -7.25
C PRO A 39 -6.94 -21.18 -7.86
N SER A 40 -8.28 -21.11 -7.98
CA SER A 40 -9.07 -22.20 -8.57
C SER A 40 -8.82 -22.39 -10.06
N SER A 41 -8.47 -21.32 -10.79
CA SER A 41 -8.12 -21.41 -12.21
C SER A 41 -6.87 -22.26 -12.49
N PHE A 42 -5.97 -22.43 -11.52
CA PHE A 42 -4.78 -23.29 -11.64
C PHE A 42 -5.04 -24.76 -11.24
N LEU A 43 -6.30 -25.13 -10.98
CA LEU A 43 -6.72 -26.48 -10.63
C LEU A 43 -7.71 -26.99 -11.69
N SER A 44 -7.37 -28.06 -12.41
CA SER A 44 -8.29 -28.79 -13.28
C SER A 44 -8.44 -30.21 -12.73
N ASN A 45 -9.66 -30.62 -12.39
CA ASN A 45 -9.95 -31.96 -11.83
C ASN A 45 -9.09 -32.35 -10.61
N GLY A 46 -8.62 -31.38 -9.82
CA GLY A 46 -7.75 -31.61 -8.66
C GLY A 46 -6.25 -31.68 -8.98
N GLU A 47 -5.87 -31.60 -10.25
CA GLU A 47 -4.48 -31.52 -10.69
C GLU A 47 -4.04 -30.09 -10.96
N LYS A 48 -2.78 -29.78 -10.66
CA LYS A 48 -2.18 -28.47 -10.91
C LYS A 48 -1.93 -28.30 -12.41
N ILE A 49 -2.54 -27.30 -13.01
CA ILE A 49 -2.31 -26.92 -14.40
C ILE A 49 -1.00 -26.12 -14.48
N ASN A 50 -0.26 -26.27 -15.59
CA ASN A 50 0.94 -25.47 -15.82
C ASN A 50 0.60 -23.98 -15.98
N PHE A 51 1.51 -23.12 -15.53
CA PHE A 51 1.35 -21.67 -15.60
C PHE A 51 1.20 -21.17 -17.04
N GLU A 52 1.85 -21.83 -18.01
CA GLU A 52 1.81 -21.50 -19.44
C GLU A 52 0.36 -21.44 -19.97
N ASP A 53 -0.50 -22.37 -19.55
CA ASP A 53 -1.86 -22.51 -20.08
C ASP A 53 -2.78 -21.37 -19.58
N ASN A 54 -2.54 -20.87 -18.37
CA ASN A 54 -3.36 -19.84 -17.71
C ASN A 54 -2.67 -18.48 -17.59
N LYS A 55 -1.51 -18.31 -18.22
CA LYS A 55 -0.69 -17.09 -18.12
C LYS A 55 -1.47 -15.83 -18.46
N PHE A 56 -2.30 -15.88 -19.50
CA PHE A 56 -3.10 -14.73 -19.94
C PHE A 56 -4.15 -14.33 -18.90
N ILE A 57 -4.88 -15.31 -18.36
CA ILE A 57 -5.89 -15.12 -17.32
C ILE A 57 -5.24 -14.52 -16.06
N PHE A 58 -4.11 -15.08 -15.65
CA PHE A 58 -3.34 -14.59 -14.51
C PHE A 58 -2.90 -13.13 -14.69
N ILE A 59 -2.26 -12.80 -15.82
CA ILE A 59 -1.81 -11.43 -16.10
C ILE A 59 -2.99 -10.46 -16.16
N SER A 60 -4.11 -10.87 -16.78
CA SER A 60 -5.31 -10.04 -16.86
C SER A 60 -5.87 -9.70 -15.48
N PHE A 61 -5.98 -10.69 -14.59
CA PHE A 61 -6.43 -10.47 -13.21
C PHE A 61 -5.46 -9.63 -12.39
N ILE A 62 -4.15 -9.79 -12.57
CA ILE A 62 -3.15 -8.93 -11.91
C ILE A 62 -3.33 -7.47 -12.35
N ILE A 63 -3.48 -7.21 -13.64
CA ILE A 63 -3.70 -5.86 -14.16
C ILE A 63 -5.01 -5.28 -13.60
N LEU A 64 -6.09 -6.07 -13.60
CA LEU A 64 -7.37 -5.66 -13.05
C LEU A 64 -7.28 -5.33 -11.56
N SER A 65 -6.59 -6.16 -10.78
CA SER A 65 -6.37 -5.93 -9.35
C SER A 65 -5.58 -4.63 -9.10
N ILE A 66 -4.57 -4.34 -9.92
CA ILE A 66 -3.81 -3.08 -9.82
C ILE A 66 -4.74 -1.88 -10.08
N ILE A 67 -5.55 -1.94 -11.15
CA ILE A 67 -6.49 -0.87 -11.50
C ILE A 67 -7.50 -0.63 -10.37
N LEU A 68 -8.10 -1.71 -9.83
CA LEU A 68 -9.07 -1.61 -8.74
C LEU A 68 -8.46 -1.01 -7.47
N ASN A 69 -7.23 -1.38 -7.13
CA ASN A 69 -6.52 -0.79 -5.98
C ASN A 69 -6.29 0.72 -6.17
N ILE A 70 -5.92 1.17 -7.37
CA ILE A 70 -5.74 2.59 -7.68
C ILE A 70 -7.07 3.34 -7.60
N VAL A 71 -8.13 2.77 -8.17
CA VAL A 71 -9.50 3.29 -8.10
C VAL A 71 -9.94 3.49 -6.65
N MET A 72 -9.75 2.48 -5.80
CA MET A 72 -10.09 2.57 -4.38
C MET A 72 -9.26 3.65 -3.68
N ALA A 73 -7.94 3.70 -3.90
CA ALA A 73 -7.07 4.68 -3.27
C ALA A 73 -7.47 6.13 -3.63
N VAL A 74 -7.73 6.41 -4.91
CA VAL A 74 -8.16 7.75 -5.35
C VAL A 74 -9.53 8.10 -4.80
N SER A 75 -10.48 7.16 -4.83
CA SER A 75 -11.84 7.37 -4.33
C SER A 75 -11.84 7.71 -2.83
N VAL A 76 -11.06 6.97 -2.03
CA VAL A 76 -10.91 7.24 -0.59
C VAL A 76 -10.39 8.65 -0.34
N HIS A 77 -9.35 9.07 -1.04
CA HIS A 77 -8.78 10.40 -0.87
C HIS A 77 -9.75 11.51 -1.27
N ARG A 78 -10.50 11.36 -2.37
CA ARG A 78 -11.51 12.35 -2.79
C ARG A 78 -12.67 12.43 -1.79
N ILE A 79 -13.22 11.30 -1.36
CA ILE A 79 -14.34 11.28 -0.41
C ILE A 79 -13.93 11.91 0.93
N ILE A 80 -12.74 11.59 1.46
CA ILE A 80 -12.29 12.08 2.77
C ILE A 80 -11.91 13.57 2.73
N LEU A 81 -11.25 14.03 1.67
CA LEU A 81 -10.64 15.37 1.64
C LEU A 81 -11.55 16.44 1.04
N ILE A 82 -12.29 16.12 -0.02
CA ILE A 82 -13.16 17.08 -0.74
C ILE A 82 -14.65 16.74 -0.61
N LYS A 83 -15.01 15.70 0.15
CA LYS A 83 -16.40 15.24 0.39
C LYS A 83 -17.16 14.97 -0.91
N ASP A 84 -16.45 14.40 -1.88
CA ASP A 84 -17.01 14.03 -3.16
C ASP A 84 -18.04 12.88 -2.99
N ASP A 85 -19.23 13.00 -3.57
CA ASP A 85 -20.23 11.92 -3.57
C ASP A 85 -20.06 11.09 -4.83
N ILE A 86 -19.00 10.27 -4.83
CA ILE A 86 -18.69 9.39 -5.95
C ILE A 86 -19.61 8.16 -5.87
N SER A 87 -20.39 7.93 -6.93
CA SER A 87 -21.17 6.69 -7.02
C SER A 87 -20.27 5.48 -7.27
N SER A 88 -20.76 4.29 -6.90
CA SER A 88 -19.99 3.04 -6.99
C SER A 88 -19.54 2.67 -8.41
N LEU A 89 -20.27 3.15 -9.43
CA LEU A 89 -19.95 2.95 -10.85
C LEU A 89 -18.99 4.01 -11.38
N GLU A 90 -19.16 5.27 -10.96
CA GLU A 90 -18.24 6.36 -11.31
C GLU A 90 -16.85 6.15 -10.71
N ALA A 91 -16.75 5.51 -9.55
CA ALA A 91 -15.47 5.15 -8.94
C ALA A 91 -14.60 4.32 -9.90
N ILE A 92 -15.21 3.44 -10.69
CA ILE A 92 -14.51 2.50 -11.59
C ILE A 92 -14.16 3.15 -12.93
N MET A 93 -14.72 4.31 -13.26
CA MET A 93 -14.47 4.95 -14.54
C MET A 93 -13.01 5.44 -14.65
N PRO A 94 -12.29 5.08 -15.74
CA PRO A 94 -10.94 5.54 -15.96
C PRO A 94 -10.93 7.06 -16.18
N THR A 95 -10.22 7.79 -15.32
CA THR A 95 -10.06 9.24 -15.37
C THR A 95 -8.58 9.59 -15.51
N GLN A 96 -8.28 10.79 -16.02
CA GLN A 96 -6.90 11.28 -16.09
C GLN A 96 -6.23 11.34 -14.71
N THR A 97 -7.01 11.59 -13.65
CA THR A 97 -6.56 11.60 -12.26
C THR A 97 -6.04 10.22 -11.83
N LEU A 98 -6.71 9.12 -12.22
CA LEU A 98 -6.24 7.76 -11.96
C LEU A 98 -4.88 7.48 -12.62
N LEU A 99 -4.69 7.93 -13.87
CA LEU A 99 -3.41 7.77 -14.57
C LEU A 99 -2.29 8.58 -13.92
N LYS A 100 -2.54 9.85 -13.57
CA LYS A 100 -1.57 10.69 -12.85
C LYS A 100 -1.20 10.06 -11.51
N PHE A 101 -2.19 9.56 -10.76
CA PHE A 101 -1.99 8.89 -9.48
C PHE A 101 -1.13 7.63 -9.66
N PHE A 102 -1.44 6.79 -10.65
CA PHE A 102 -0.66 5.59 -10.98
C PHE A 102 0.79 5.93 -11.26
N LEU A 103 1.04 6.87 -12.18
CA LEU A 103 2.41 7.27 -12.56
C LEU A 103 3.19 7.80 -11.36
N LYS A 104 2.57 8.61 -10.51
CA LYS A 104 3.22 9.09 -9.28
C LYS A 104 3.46 7.99 -8.26
N SER A 105 2.54 7.05 -8.10
CA SER A 105 2.70 5.89 -7.23
C SER A 105 3.86 5.01 -7.68
N VAL A 106 3.97 4.74 -8.99
CA VAL A 106 5.10 4.02 -9.57
C VAL A 106 6.41 4.78 -9.34
N TRP A 107 6.43 6.09 -9.57
CA TRP A 107 7.61 6.93 -9.35
C TRP A 107 8.07 6.91 -7.89
N ILE A 108 7.15 7.05 -6.94
CA ILE A 108 7.45 6.99 -5.50
C ILE A 108 7.90 5.59 -5.09
N GLY A 109 7.28 4.54 -5.62
CA GLY A 109 7.67 3.15 -5.40
C GLY A 109 9.10 2.89 -5.88
N LEU A 110 9.45 3.35 -7.08
CA LEU A 110 10.79 3.20 -7.64
C LEU A 110 11.82 3.98 -6.83
N LEU A 111 11.52 5.23 -6.44
CA LEU A 111 12.39 6.05 -5.60
C LEU A 111 12.67 5.38 -4.24
N THR A 112 11.62 4.90 -3.58
CA THR A 112 11.74 4.24 -2.26
C THR A 112 12.43 2.88 -2.36
N GLY A 113 12.21 2.13 -3.44
CA GLY A 113 12.94 0.91 -3.76
C GLY A 113 14.43 1.15 -3.97
N LEU A 114 14.80 2.22 -4.69
CA LEU A 114 16.20 2.62 -4.85
C LEU A 114 16.85 3.00 -3.52
N ILE A 115 16.15 3.80 -2.69
CA ILE A 115 16.63 4.15 -1.34
C ILE A 115 16.88 2.89 -0.52
N PHE A 116 15.95 1.95 -0.54
CA PHE A 116 16.10 0.67 0.17
C PHE A 116 17.30 -0.14 -0.33
N GLY A 117 17.47 -0.28 -1.65
CA GLY A 117 18.60 -1.00 -2.23
C GLY A 117 19.95 -0.37 -1.89
N ILE A 118 20.04 0.96 -1.94
CA ILE A 118 21.25 1.71 -1.58
C ILE A 118 21.56 1.53 -0.09
N LEU A 119 20.56 1.64 0.79
CA LEU A 119 20.76 1.46 2.23
C LEU A 119 21.25 0.05 2.57
N ILE A 120 20.68 -0.99 1.96
CA ILE A 120 21.15 -2.37 2.13
C ILE A 120 22.61 -2.48 1.70
N ALA A 121 22.95 -1.97 0.52
CA ALA A 121 24.32 -2.03 0.01
C ALA A 121 25.31 -1.32 0.95
N ILE A 122 24.94 -0.16 1.49
CA ILE A 122 25.76 0.60 2.45
C ILE A 122 25.97 -0.21 3.74
N PHE A 123 24.91 -0.75 4.34
CA PHE A 123 25.03 -1.50 5.60
C PHE A 123 25.83 -2.79 5.42
N LEU A 124 25.67 -3.49 4.29
CA LEU A 124 26.48 -4.66 3.97
C LEU A 124 27.96 -4.28 3.76
N LEU A 125 28.24 -3.17 3.09
CA LEU A 125 29.62 -2.70 2.86
C LEU A 125 30.30 -2.31 4.17
N ILE A 126 29.61 -1.55 5.04
CA ILE A 126 30.12 -1.20 6.37
C ILE A 126 30.47 -2.47 7.15
N SER A 127 29.61 -3.49 7.09
CA SER A 127 29.81 -4.75 7.81
C SER A 127 31.01 -5.55 7.31
N ILE A 128 31.36 -5.41 6.03
CA ILE A 128 32.58 -6.02 5.46
C ILE A 128 33.83 -5.25 5.93
N VAL A 129 33.78 -3.92 5.90
CA VAL A 129 34.93 -3.05 6.23
C VAL A 129 35.31 -3.09 7.70
N THR A 130 34.34 -3.19 8.62
CA THR A 130 34.62 -3.14 10.05
C THR A 130 35.15 -4.45 10.62
N GLU A 131 35.16 -5.55 9.85
CA GLU A 131 35.46 -6.93 10.29
C GLU A 131 34.69 -7.41 11.54
N GLN A 132 33.81 -6.58 12.11
CA GLN A 132 33.16 -6.76 13.41
C GLN A 132 32.17 -7.93 13.44
N PHE A 133 31.92 -8.56 12.30
CA PHE A 133 30.86 -9.56 12.16
C PHE A 133 31.22 -10.79 11.32
N THR A 134 32.51 -11.07 11.14
CA THR A 134 33.02 -12.24 10.40
C THR A 134 32.45 -13.59 10.88
N GLN A 135 32.00 -13.66 12.14
CA GLN A 135 31.47 -14.87 12.77
C GLN A 135 29.97 -15.14 12.48
N ASN A 136 29.16 -14.15 12.07
CA ASN A 136 27.70 -14.33 11.97
C ASN A 136 27.06 -13.55 10.81
N LYS A 137 27.42 -13.94 9.57
CA LYS A 137 26.95 -13.31 8.31
C LYS A 137 25.41 -13.22 8.19
N PHE A 138 24.69 -14.21 8.72
CA PHE A 138 23.23 -14.22 8.70
C PHE A 138 22.64 -13.09 9.53
N LEU A 139 23.13 -12.91 10.76
CA LEU A 139 22.64 -11.90 11.70
C LEU A 139 22.86 -10.48 11.15
N VAL A 140 24.00 -10.25 10.50
CA VAL A 140 24.30 -9.00 9.79
C VAL A 140 23.32 -8.70 8.68
N GLY A 141 23.00 -9.71 7.85
CA GLY A 141 22.03 -9.57 6.77
C GLY A 141 20.65 -9.18 7.31
N VAL A 142 20.23 -9.82 8.39
CA VAL A 142 18.95 -9.54 9.06
C VAL A 142 18.91 -8.10 9.62
N ILE A 143 19.95 -7.68 10.34
CA ILE A 143 20.03 -6.31 10.90
C ILE A 143 20.04 -5.27 9.77
N SER A 144 20.84 -5.49 8.73
CA SER A 144 20.97 -4.58 7.59
C SER A 144 19.65 -4.43 6.83
N TYR A 145 18.94 -5.54 6.64
CA TYR A 145 17.60 -5.54 6.05
C TYR A 145 16.62 -4.77 6.92
N PHE A 146 16.56 -5.07 8.23
CA PHE A 146 15.62 -4.44 9.14
C PHE A 146 15.84 -2.93 9.25
N LEU A 147 17.10 -2.50 9.37
CA LEU A 147 17.45 -1.09 9.48
C LEU A 147 17.15 -0.32 8.18
N SER A 148 17.45 -0.93 7.02
CA SER A 148 17.06 -0.40 5.72
C SER A 148 15.55 -0.28 5.58
N ALA A 149 14.80 -1.31 5.97
CA ALA A 149 13.35 -1.32 5.89
C ALA A 149 12.74 -0.20 6.74
N LEU A 150 13.23 -0.03 7.98
CA LEU A 150 12.75 1.02 8.89
C LEU A 150 13.01 2.43 8.33
N LEU A 151 14.21 2.68 7.81
CA LEU A 151 14.54 3.98 7.20
C LEU A 151 13.74 4.25 5.92
N THR A 152 13.55 3.22 5.09
CA THR A 152 12.71 3.33 3.89
C THR A 152 11.25 3.57 4.25
N MET A 153 10.70 2.93 5.29
CA MET A 153 9.35 3.20 5.78
C MET A 153 9.19 4.66 6.21
N ILE A 154 10.18 5.23 6.90
CA ILE A 154 10.16 6.66 7.26
C ILE A 154 10.16 7.53 6.00
N ALA A 155 10.99 7.24 5.00
CA ALA A 155 11.02 8.00 3.75
C ALA A 155 9.69 7.88 2.97
N PHE A 156 9.19 6.66 2.80
CA PHE A 156 7.93 6.36 2.14
C PHE A 156 6.76 7.09 2.79
N SER A 157 6.65 7.05 4.12
CA SER A 157 5.57 7.70 4.86
C SER A 157 5.49 9.21 4.60
N ARG A 158 6.61 9.84 4.24
CA ARG A 158 6.68 11.28 3.93
C ARG A 158 6.38 11.55 2.47
N PHE A 159 6.93 10.75 1.55
CA PHE A 159 6.66 10.87 0.12
C PHE A 159 5.22 10.55 -0.24
N SER A 160 4.58 9.65 0.52
CA SER A 160 3.20 9.24 0.31
C SER A 160 2.20 10.40 0.38
N MET A 161 2.53 11.55 0.98
CA MET A 161 1.67 12.73 0.99
C MET A 161 1.43 13.35 -0.40
N VAL A 162 2.30 13.03 -1.38
CA VAL A 162 2.09 13.44 -2.78
C VAL A 162 0.89 12.71 -3.40
N LEU A 163 0.58 11.49 -2.94
CA LEU A 163 -0.51 10.67 -3.46
C LEU A 163 -1.90 11.27 -3.17
N PRO A 164 -2.29 11.59 -1.92
CA PRO A 164 -3.58 12.22 -1.64
C PRO A 164 -3.74 13.57 -2.35
N ALA A 165 -2.68 14.38 -2.41
CA ALA A 165 -2.72 15.65 -3.17
C ALA A 165 -3.03 15.39 -4.66
N THR A 166 -2.41 14.38 -5.26
CA THR A 166 -2.64 14.03 -6.67
C THR A 166 -4.04 13.46 -6.90
N ALA A 167 -4.61 12.78 -5.92
CA ALA A 167 -5.98 12.25 -6.00
C ALA A 167 -7.06 13.35 -6.02
N ILE A 168 -6.77 14.53 -5.46
CA ILE A 168 -7.66 15.70 -5.47
C ILE A 168 -7.23 16.75 -6.51
N ASP A 169 -6.38 16.36 -7.47
CA ASP A 169 -5.80 17.23 -8.51
C ASP A 169 -5.00 18.45 -7.99
N GLU A 170 -4.54 18.38 -6.74
CA GLU A 170 -3.64 19.36 -6.13
C GLU A 170 -2.18 19.11 -6.53
N LYS A 171 -1.44 20.20 -6.79
CA LYS A 171 -0.03 20.14 -7.18
C LYS A 171 0.85 20.11 -5.94
N MET A 172 1.34 18.92 -5.60
CA MET A 172 2.36 18.74 -4.57
C MET A 172 3.60 18.04 -5.14
N SER A 173 4.79 18.63 -4.93
CA SER A 173 6.06 17.99 -5.23
C SER A 173 6.60 17.20 -4.04
N ILE A 174 7.60 16.35 -4.27
CA ILE A 174 8.26 15.56 -3.21
C ILE A 174 8.94 16.48 -2.18
N LEU A 175 9.50 17.61 -2.63
CA LEU A 175 10.15 18.57 -1.74
C LEU A 175 9.12 19.26 -0.84
N ASP A 176 7.95 19.61 -1.39
CA ASP A 176 6.85 20.17 -0.62
C ASP A 176 6.33 19.17 0.42
N ALA A 177 6.20 17.89 0.03
CA ALA A 177 5.82 16.81 0.94
C ALA A 177 6.84 16.63 2.09
N LEU A 178 8.14 16.75 1.80
CA LEU A 178 9.17 16.71 2.82
C LEU A 178 9.11 17.92 3.75
N ALA A 179 8.88 19.13 3.23
CA ALA A 179 8.76 20.34 4.02
C ALA A 179 7.54 20.27 4.95
N PHE A 180 6.39 19.85 4.42
CA PHE A 180 5.13 19.72 5.15
C PHE A 180 5.22 18.68 6.29
N THR A 181 5.90 17.56 6.05
CA THR A 181 6.04 16.48 7.05
C THR A 181 7.23 16.64 7.99
N LYS A 182 8.04 17.71 7.86
CA LYS A 182 9.30 17.87 8.61
C LYS A 182 9.12 17.79 10.13
N ASN A 183 8.04 18.37 10.64
CA ASN A 183 7.73 18.42 12.07
C ASN A 183 6.86 17.25 12.56
N TYR A 184 6.37 16.40 11.65
CA TYR A 184 5.39 15.34 11.95
C TYR A 184 5.84 13.96 11.45
N LYS A 185 7.15 13.72 11.32
CA LYS A 185 7.72 12.49 10.74
C LYS A 185 7.17 11.21 11.37
N LEU A 186 7.15 11.14 12.70
CA LEU A 186 6.66 9.97 13.44
C LEU A 186 5.14 9.79 13.30
N LEU A 187 4.38 10.88 13.23
CA LEU A 187 2.94 10.82 12.98
C LEU A 187 2.65 10.32 11.58
N SER A 188 3.39 10.78 10.58
CA SER A 188 3.27 10.31 9.19
C SER A 188 3.55 8.82 9.11
N LEU A 189 4.64 8.36 9.73
CA LEU A 189 4.96 6.93 9.82
C LEU A 189 3.85 6.13 10.50
N PHE A 190 3.33 6.64 11.62
CA PHE A 190 2.28 5.96 12.35
C PHE A 190 1.00 5.85 11.53
N MET A 191 0.50 6.95 10.99
CA MET A 191 -0.79 7.00 10.28
C MET A 191 -0.76 6.32 8.91
N VAL A 192 0.35 6.43 8.17
CA VAL A 192 0.44 5.92 6.79
C VAL A 192 0.90 4.47 6.76
N THR A 193 1.73 4.04 7.72
CA THR A 193 2.38 2.71 7.67
C THR A 193 1.98 1.84 8.85
N ILE A 194 2.26 2.26 10.09
CA ILE A 194 2.10 1.39 11.26
C ILE A 194 0.63 1.06 11.53
N PHE A 195 -0.23 2.08 11.58
CA PHE A 195 -1.64 1.92 11.92
C PHE A 195 -2.38 1.02 10.90
N PRO A 196 -2.29 1.26 9.57
CA PRO A 196 -2.88 0.35 8.58
C PRO A 196 -2.33 -1.08 8.68
N THR A 197 -1.02 -1.24 8.95
CA THR A 197 -0.39 -2.57 9.09
C THR A 197 -0.94 -3.32 10.31
N ILE A 198 -1.11 -2.64 11.45
CA ILE A 198 -1.72 -3.25 12.65
C ILE A 198 -3.14 -3.71 12.36
N ILE A 199 -3.95 -2.87 11.71
CA ILE A 199 -5.32 -3.22 11.33
C ILE A 199 -5.34 -4.42 10.37
N ALA A 200 -4.46 -4.44 9.37
CA ALA A 200 -4.36 -5.56 8.43
C ALA A 200 -3.98 -6.87 9.14
N ILE A 201 -3.01 -6.84 10.06
CA ILE A 201 -2.61 -8.01 10.85
C ILE A 201 -3.77 -8.51 11.72
N LEU A 202 -4.50 -7.61 12.38
CA LEU A 202 -5.65 -7.97 13.21
C LEU A 202 -6.75 -8.63 12.38
N ILE A 203 -7.09 -8.07 11.21
CA ILE A 203 -8.08 -8.66 10.29
C ILE A 203 -7.63 -10.03 9.80
N ALA A 204 -6.36 -10.16 9.39
CA ALA A 204 -5.80 -11.43 8.92
C ALA A 204 -5.82 -12.51 10.01
N LEU A 205 -5.53 -12.14 11.26
CA LEU A 205 -5.57 -13.06 12.39
C LEU A 205 -7.00 -13.54 12.67
N VAL A 206 -7.98 -12.63 12.68
CA VAL A 206 -9.40 -12.98 12.86
C VAL A 206 -9.88 -13.89 11.73
N TYR A 207 -9.54 -13.57 10.48
CA TYR A 207 -9.90 -14.38 9.33
C TYR A 207 -9.26 -15.78 9.38
N GLY A 208 -7.98 -15.86 9.71
CA GLY A 208 -7.27 -17.13 9.87
C GLY A 208 -7.85 -18.00 10.98
N LEU A 209 -8.26 -17.41 12.10
CA LEU A 209 -8.96 -18.13 13.16
C LEU A 209 -10.31 -18.69 12.68
N ILE A 210 -11.12 -17.89 11.99
CA ILE A 210 -12.43 -18.32 11.49
C ILE A 210 -12.28 -19.50 10.52
N ILE A 211 -11.32 -19.44 9.59
CA ILE A 211 -11.03 -20.56 8.69
C ILE A 211 -10.61 -21.79 9.49
N GLY A 212 -9.70 -21.64 10.46
CA GLY A 212 -9.24 -22.75 11.28
C GLY A 212 -10.34 -23.41 12.13
N PHE A 213 -11.48 -22.73 12.36
CA PHE A 213 -12.67 -23.34 12.98
C PHE A 213 -13.62 -24.01 11.98
N LEU A 214 -13.57 -23.62 10.70
CA LEU A 214 -14.45 -24.13 9.64
C LEU A 214 -13.85 -25.34 8.89
N THR A 215 -12.53 -25.53 8.96
CA THR A 215 -11.79 -26.71 8.46
C THR A 215 -11.53 -27.70 9.57
#